data_AF-A0AAW0WCZ7-F1
#
_entry.id   AF-A0AAW0WCZ7-F1
#
_cell.length_a   1.000
_cell.length_b   1.000
_cell.length_c   1.000
_cell.angle_alpha   90.00
_cell.angle_beta   90.00
_cell.angle_gamma   90.00
#
_symmetry.space_group_name_H-M   'P 1'
#
loop_
_entity.id
_entity.type
_entity.pdbx_description
1 polymer ?
#
loop_
_entity_poly.entity_id
_entity_poly.type
_entity_poly.pdbx_seq_one_letter_code
_entity_poly.pdbx_strand_id
1 'polypeptide(L)'
;MEDSALMTEGRINEVLADILKVDALQEALVNLLVVPKSEKDTTRLATVCTELQRVFTEASTEAANATSAAQDGQQGANQKATENTKPVGVEVSTRIQETGVSTIVSVLARQNNAYRAQFVASTLTHLSTTNTVSPKVVCLCLLMDENLIPDNDIFWVTAFGIIKKILTGVDYKGVREIMKMCLERARQLPTNLRRSQLHLVDALYEVMKLIFDRNASLLPGYFIVNELLKLYPDYKHWPHWKLASLLTDFVDKFRRAAQMLSIVVRPKLRPIVEHAGHNSPSINSWKLDSVTLKFQLKGALPYTPELLEPQPFLLRYILRQPYSREMVCTVIDIQKKQKQRCIALEEQLVELIIAALEQDCSRVDNSGSGSSTNGSPSNGSSSTCADHSPCFCAHLSSLLIYFVLFQLISFPSLVLRLHEKRCCIPSLNQYQYLTTLTLGVSCRWLPCVF
;
A
#
# COMPACT_ATOMS: atom_id res chain seq x y z
N MET A 1 -14.61 -36.62 4.31
CA MET A 1 -14.33 -35.23 4.75
C MET A 1 -15.39 -34.28 4.18
N GLU A 2 -15.64 -34.27 2.87
CA GLU A 2 -16.77 -33.53 2.24
C GLU A 2 -18.14 -34.00 2.78
N ASP A 3 -18.32 -35.31 3.00
CA ASP A 3 -19.57 -35.85 3.55
C ASP A 3 -19.95 -35.29 4.93
N SER A 4 -18.98 -35.07 5.82
CA SER A 4 -19.25 -34.53 7.17
C SER A 4 -19.65 -33.05 7.13
N ALA A 5 -19.07 -32.27 6.21
CA ALA A 5 -19.44 -30.87 6.00
C ALA A 5 -20.85 -30.74 5.41
N LEU A 6 -21.20 -31.57 4.41
CA LEU A 6 -22.54 -31.61 3.82
C LEU A 6 -23.62 -32.08 4.82
N MET A 7 -23.31 -33.08 5.65
CA MET A 7 -24.20 -33.52 6.72
C MET A 7 -24.43 -32.43 7.77
N THR A 8 -23.39 -31.67 8.11
CA THR A 8 -23.48 -30.52 9.04
C THR A 8 -24.38 -29.43 8.46
N GLU A 9 -24.21 -29.09 7.18
CA GLU A 9 -25.06 -28.14 6.46
C GLU A 9 -26.53 -28.56 6.48
N GLY A 10 -26.82 -29.83 6.19
CA GLY A 10 -28.18 -30.37 6.21
C GLY A 10 -28.85 -30.24 7.58
N ARG A 11 -28.15 -30.61 8.65
CA ARG A 11 -28.66 -30.51 10.04
C ARG A 11 -28.89 -29.07 10.47
N ILE A 12 -27.99 -28.15 10.10
CA ILE A 12 -28.15 -26.71 10.40
C ILE A 12 -29.38 -26.15 9.70
N ASN A 13 -29.57 -26.48 8.42
CA ASN A 13 -30.73 -26.05 7.66
C ASN A 13 -32.04 -26.58 8.23
N GLU A 14 -32.07 -27.83 8.69
CA GLU A 14 -33.24 -28.43 9.33
C GLU A 14 -33.61 -27.70 10.64
N VAL A 15 -32.63 -27.52 11.53
CA VAL A 15 -32.80 -26.78 12.80
C VAL A 15 -33.33 -25.38 12.52
N LEU A 16 -32.69 -24.62 11.62
CA LEU A 16 -33.12 -23.26 11.30
C LEU A 16 -34.47 -23.21 10.58
N ALA A 17 -34.78 -24.15 9.69
CA ALA A 17 -36.04 -24.19 8.96
C ALA A 17 -37.23 -24.46 9.89
N ASP A 18 -37.10 -25.36 10.85
CA ASP A 18 -38.16 -25.65 11.82
C ASP A 18 -38.41 -24.49 12.78
N ILE A 19 -37.39 -23.70 13.07
CA ILE A 19 -37.50 -22.53 13.95
C ILE A 19 -38.01 -21.30 13.21
N LEU A 20 -37.67 -21.13 11.94
CA LEU A 20 -38.15 -20.01 11.12
C LEU A 20 -39.60 -20.19 10.63
N LYS A 21 -40.24 -21.34 10.92
CA LYS A 21 -41.67 -21.61 10.67
C LYS A 21 -42.65 -20.93 11.65
N VAL A 22 -42.19 -20.01 12.50
CA VAL A 22 -43.04 -19.36 13.53
C VAL A 22 -44.11 -18.42 12.92
N ASP A 23 -45.28 -18.43 13.58
CA ASP A 23 -46.58 -17.81 13.26
C ASP A 23 -46.54 -16.49 12.45
N ALA A 24 -47.15 -16.52 11.27
CA ALA A 24 -47.41 -15.35 10.42
C ALA A 24 -48.15 -14.22 11.17
N LEU A 25 -48.89 -14.56 12.23
CA LEU A 25 -49.57 -13.61 13.12
C LEU A 25 -48.61 -12.80 14.00
N GLN A 26 -47.55 -13.42 14.51
CA GLN A 26 -46.53 -12.74 15.32
C GLN A 26 -45.65 -11.85 14.44
N GLU A 27 -45.43 -12.24 13.18
CA GLU A 27 -44.76 -11.43 12.15
C GLU A 27 -45.55 -10.20 11.73
N ALA A 28 -46.87 -10.33 11.60
CA ALA A 28 -47.75 -9.21 11.31
C ALA A 28 -47.80 -8.20 12.48
N LEU A 29 -47.81 -8.69 13.73
CA LEU A 29 -47.87 -7.85 14.93
C LEU A 29 -46.57 -7.10 15.24
N VAL A 30 -45.40 -7.73 15.04
CA VAL A 30 -44.09 -7.10 15.30
C VAL A 30 -43.77 -6.00 14.27
N ASN A 31 -44.26 -6.12 13.04
CA ASN A 31 -44.14 -5.04 12.04
C ASN A 31 -45.00 -3.81 12.38
N LEU A 32 -46.01 -3.95 13.26
CA LEU A 32 -46.93 -2.87 13.67
C LEU A 32 -46.60 -2.28 15.05
N LEU A 33 -45.94 -3.04 15.93
CA LEU A 33 -45.64 -2.64 17.30
C LEU A 33 -44.22 -3.08 17.69
N VAL A 34 -43.44 -2.17 18.27
CA VAL A 34 -42.18 -2.51 18.95
C VAL A 34 -42.53 -3.28 20.22
N VAL A 35 -42.78 -4.58 20.08
CA VAL A 35 -43.10 -5.46 21.22
C VAL A 35 -41.80 -5.83 21.95
N PRO A 36 -41.74 -5.69 23.29
CA PRO A 36 -40.59 -6.15 24.07
C PRO A 36 -40.35 -7.66 23.86
N LYS A 37 -39.08 -8.08 23.83
CA LYS A 37 -38.71 -9.51 23.75
C LYS A 37 -39.44 -10.29 24.83
N SER A 38 -40.24 -11.28 24.46
CA SER A 38 -40.95 -12.09 25.43
C SER A 38 -39.99 -13.10 26.07
N GLU A 39 -40.27 -13.53 27.30
CA GLU A 39 -39.53 -14.59 27.99
C GLU A 39 -39.53 -15.92 27.19
N LYS A 40 -40.53 -16.10 26.33
CA LYS A 40 -40.62 -17.21 25.36
C LYS A 40 -39.58 -17.10 24.24
N ASP A 41 -39.20 -15.90 23.81
CA ASP A 41 -38.20 -15.70 22.75
C ASP A 41 -36.79 -15.95 23.27
N THR A 42 -36.51 -15.61 24.53
CA THR A 42 -35.23 -15.90 25.19
C THR A 42 -35.02 -17.40 25.44
N THR A 43 -36.07 -18.10 25.87
CA THR A 43 -36.02 -19.56 26.06
C THR A 43 -35.88 -20.28 24.72
N ARG A 44 -36.62 -19.84 23.70
CA ARG A 44 -36.44 -20.33 22.31
C ARG A 44 -35.01 -20.15 21.84
N LEU A 45 -34.46 -18.94 21.93
CA LEU A 45 -33.07 -18.64 21.53
C LEU A 45 -32.06 -19.56 22.23
N ALA A 46 -32.22 -19.80 23.53
CA ALA A 46 -31.35 -20.71 24.28
C ALA A 46 -31.40 -22.14 23.76
N THR A 47 -32.59 -22.66 23.45
CA THR A 47 -32.75 -24.00 22.87
C THR A 47 -32.06 -24.11 21.51
N VAL A 48 -32.25 -23.11 20.63
CA VAL A 48 -31.58 -23.09 19.30
C VAL A 48 -30.07 -23.08 19.44
N CYS A 49 -29.54 -22.22 20.32
CA CYS A 49 -28.11 -22.11 20.54
C CYS A 49 -27.52 -23.43 21.06
N THR A 50 -28.25 -24.12 21.93
CA THR A 50 -27.84 -25.42 22.50
C THR A 50 -27.80 -26.51 21.43
N GLU A 51 -28.84 -26.61 20.58
CA GLU A 51 -28.85 -27.59 19.48
C GLU A 51 -27.78 -27.31 18.43
N LEU A 52 -27.58 -26.05 18.03
CA LEU A 52 -26.50 -25.70 17.10
C LEU A 52 -25.13 -25.98 17.71
N GLN A 53 -24.93 -25.68 18.99
CA GLN A 53 -23.69 -26.00 19.70
C GLN A 53 -23.43 -27.50 19.74
N ARG A 54 -24.47 -28.32 19.93
CA ARG A 54 -24.39 -29.77 19.84
C ARG A 54 -23.96 -30.20 18.43
N VAL A 55 -24.58 -29.67 17.38
CA VAL A 55 -24.22 -29.98 15.97
C VAL A 55 -22.76 -29.65 15.67
N PHE A 56 -22.26 -28.48 16.06
CA PHE A 56 -20.86 -28.10 15.85
C PHE A 56 -19.88 -28.97 16.64
N THR A 57 -20.25 -29.37 17.86
CA THR A 57 -19.42 -30.21 18.71
C THR A 57 -19.36 -31.65 18.18
N GLU A 58 -20.51 -32.24 17.85
CA GLU A 58 -20.62 -33.58 17.26
C GLU A 58 -19.81 -33.67 15.95
N ALA A 59 -20.01 -32.72 15.02
CA ALA A 59 -19.29 -32.70 13.76
C ALA A 59 -17.77 -32.56 13.94
N SER A 60 -17.33 -31.78 14.92
CA SER A 60 -15.90 -31.64 15.25
C SER A 60 -15.31 -32.91 15.84
N THR A 61 -16.07 -33.62 16.70
CA THR A 61 -15.64 -34.90 17.30
C THR A 61 -15.61 -36.04 16.30
N GLU A 62 -16.60 -36.15 15.40
CA GLU A 62 -16.64 -37.15 14.33
C GLU A 62 -15.45 -36.98 13.38
N ALA A 63 -15.13 -35.72 13.03
CA ALA A 63 -13.99 -35.42 12.19
C ALA A 63 -12.64 -35.74 12.85
N ALA A 64 -12.50 -35.48 14.16
CA ALA A 64 -11.30 -35.83 14.92
C ALA A 64 -11.11 -37.35 15.01
N ASN A 65 -12.19 -38.10 15.27
CA ASN A 65 -12.16 -39.56 15.33
C ASN A 65 -11.84 -40.20 13.98
N ALA A 66 -12.32 -39.62 12.87
CA ALA A 66 -12.01 -40.07 11.52
C ALA A 66 -10.53 -39.81 11.13
N THR A 67 -9.92 -38.73 11.65
CA THR A 67 -8.50 -38.44 11.41
C THR A 67 -7.57 -39.32 12.24
N SER A 68 -7.93 -39.68 13.48
CA SER A 68 -7.16 -40.64 14.27
C SER A 68 -7.23 -42.06 13.70
N ALA A 69 -8.40 -42.51 13.22
CA ALA A 69 -8.56 -43.81 12.58
C ALA A 69 -7.75 -43.94 11.27
N ALA A 70 -7.53 -42.83 10.55
CA ALA A 70 -6.70 -42.80 9.35
C ALA A 70 -5.19 -42.83 9.67
N GLN A 71 -4.76 -42.35 10.85
CA GLN A 71 -3.35 -42.36 11.27
C GLN A 71 -2.88 -43.71 11.83
N ASP A 72 -3.76 -44.49 12.46
CA ASP A 72 -3.43 -45.84 12.94
C ASP A 72 -3.23 -46.87 11.81
N GLY A 73 -3.60 -46.53 10.56
CA GLY A 73 -3.34 -47.35 9.37
C GLY A 73 -1.96 -47.17 8.73
N GLN A 74 -1.13 -46.23 9.21
CA GLN A 74 0.18 -45.89 8.64
C GLN A 74 1.30 -45.82 9.70
N GLN A 75 1.43 -46.85 10.54
CA GLN A 75 2.69 -47.09 11.26
C GLN A 75 3.59 -48.03 10.46
N GLY A 76 4.32 -47.43 9.51
CA GLY A 76 5.38 -48.10 8.76
C GLY A 76 6.30 -47.08 8.09
N ALA A 77 7.43 -46.78 8.76
CA ALA A 77 8.62 -46.09 8.25
C ALA A 77 8.52 -44.59 7.89
N ASN A 78 8.92 -43.71 8.82
CA ASN A 78 10.13 -42.84 8.73
C ASN A 78 10.05 -41.69 9.74
N GLN A 79 10.93 -41.73 10.75
CA GLN A 79 11.21 -40.59 11.62
C GLN A 79 12.38 -39.79 11.04
N LYS A 80 12.11 -38.59 10.50
CA LYS A 80 12.97 -37.39 10.59
C LYS A 80 12.36 -36.22 9.81
N ALA A 81 11.89 -35.21 10.54
CA ALA A 81 11.96 -33.77 10.26
C ALA A 81 10.80 -33.06 10.99
N THR A 82 11.13 -32.36 12.08
CA THR A 82 10.21 -31.54 12.86
C THR A 82 10.53 -30.09 12.55
N GLU A 83 9.59 -29.35 11.95
CA GLU A 83 9.30 -27.93 12.24
C GLU A 83 8.15 -27.43 11.34
N ASN A 84 7.11 -26.86 11.96
CA ASN A 84 6.00 -26.06 11.38
C ASN A 84 4.85 -26.75 10.62
N THR A 85 4.27 -27.82 11.14
CA THR A 85 2.94 -28.29 10.69
C THR A 85 1.92 -28.11 11.81
N LYS A 86 0.91 -27.24 11.60
CA LYS A 86 -0.26 -27.19 12.48
C LYS A 86 -0.90 -28.60 12.54
N PRO A 87 -1.48 -29.02 13.68
CA PRO A 87 -2.08 -30.35 13.77
C PRO A 87 -3.24 -30.45 12.77
N VAL A 88 -3.20 -31.47 11.90
CA VAL A 88 -4.19 -31.71 10.83
C VAL A 88 -5.64 -31.69 11.35
N GLY A 89 -5.89 -32.14 12.58
CA GLY A 89 -7.22 -32.09 13.20
C GLY A 89 -7.77 -30.67 13.44
N VAL A 90 -6.91 -29.67 13.66
CA VAL A 90 -7.32 -28.28 13.88
C VAL A 90 -7.81 -27.64 12.57
N GLU A 91 -7.16 -27.95 11.44
CA GLU A 91 -7.58 -27.45 10.13
C GLU A 91 -8.92 -28.03 9.70
N VAL A 92 -9.18 -29.31 9.98
CA VAL A 92 -10.45 -29.97 9.65
C VAL A 92 -11.61 -29.39 10.47
N SER A 93 -11.43 -29.22 11.79
CA SER A 93 -12.46 -28.61 12.64
C SER A 93 -12.76 -27.16 12.24
N THR A 94 -11.72 -26.39 11.83
CA THR A 94 -11.90 -25.02 11.35
C THR A 94 -12.73 -24.97 10.06
N ARG A 95 -12.49 -25.88 9.11
CA ARG A 95 -13.28 -25.95 7.87
C ARG A 95 -14.74 -26.31 8.10
N ILE A 96 -15.02 -27.24 9.02
CA ILE A 96 -16.40 -27.61 9.37
C ILE A 96 -17.14 -26.42 9.99
N GLN A 97 -16.45 -25.67 10.87
CA GLN A 97 -17.00 -24.43 11.41
C GLN A 97 -17.24 -23.38 10.32
N GLU A 98 -16.29 -23.17 9.41
CA GLU A 98 -16.44 -22.24 8.27
C GLU A 98 -17.64 -22.60 7.40
N THR A 99 -17.79 -23.86 7.01
CA THR A 99 -18.94 -24.31 6.21
C THR A 99 -20.26 -24.12 6.96
N GLY A 100 -20.34 -24.55 8.23
CA GLY A 100 -21.55 -24.42 9.01
C GLY A 100 -21.95 -22.96 9.25
N VAL A 101 -20.99 -22.08 9.53
CA VAL A 101 -21.24 -20.63 9.62
C VAL A 101 -21.69 -20.06 8.27
N SER A 102 -21.04 -20.44 7.17
CA SER A 102 -21.41 -20.00 5.84
C SER A 102 -22.87 -20.36 5.50
N THR A 103 -23.32 -21.55 5.90
CA THR A 103 -24.74 -21.94 5.77
C THR A 103 -25.66 -21.02 6.58
N ILE A 104 -25.33 -20.74 7.85
CA ILE A 104 -26.13 -19.84 8.70
C ILE A 104 -26.18 -18.42 8.09
N VAL A 105 -25.05 -17.95 7.57
CA VAL A 105 -24.95 -16.63 6.90
C VAL A 105 -25.78 -16.62 5.62
N SER A 106 -25.76 -17.70 4.83
CA SER A 106 -26.59 -17.84 3.63
C SER A 106 -28.09 -17.82 3.97
N VAL A 107 -28.50 -18.45 5.08
CA VAL A 107 -29.88 -18.37 5.59
C VAL A 107 -30.22 -16.95 6.00
N LEU A 108 -29.31 -16.25 6.70
CA LEU A 108 -29.48 -14.86 7.11
C LEU A 108 -29.63 -13.92 5.90
N ALA A 109 -28.82 -14.11 4.85
CA ALA A 109 -28.83 -13.30 3.64
C ALA A 109 -30.16 -13.36 2.88
N ARG A 110 -30.89 -14.49 2.99
CA ARG A 110 -32.19 -14.71 2.33
C ARG A 110 -33.39 -14.19 3.14
N GLN A 111 -33.18 -13.62 4.32
CA GLN A 111 -34.28 -13.14 5.16
C GLN A 111 -34.78 -11.77 4.69
N ASN A 112 -36.06 -11.70 4.32
CA ASN A 112 -36.75 -10.44 3.99
C ASN A 112 -37.43 -9.78 5.21
N ASN A 113 -37.44 -10.46 6.36
CA ASN A 113 -38.09 -9.97 7.58
C ASN A 113 -37.02 -9.61 8.62
N ALA A 114 -37.03 -8.35 9.07
CA ALA A 114 -36.09 -7.83 10.06
C ALA A 114 -36.12 -8.61 11.39
N TYR A 115 -37.28 -9.12 11.82
CA TYR A 115 -37.39 -9.92 13.03
C TYR A 115 -36.66 -11.26 12.91
N ARG A 116 -36.87 -11.98 11.81
CA ARG A 116 -36.18 -13.26 11.53
C ARG A 116 -34.68 -13.06 11.40
N ALA A 117 -34.26 -12.02 10.67
CA ALA A 117 -32.85 -11.66 10.55
C ALA A 117 -32.23 -11.37 11.92
N GLN A 118 -32.92 -10.61 12.78
CA GLN A 118 -32.46 -10.28 14.13
C GLN A 118 -32.38 -11.52 15.04
N PHE A 119 -33.29 -12.48 14.88
CA PHE A 119 -33.25 -13.74 15.60
C PHE A 119 -32.01 -14.56 15.22
N VAL A 120 -31.80 -14.80 13.91
CA VAL A 120 -30.61 -15.51 13.40
C VAL A 120 -29.32 -14.78 13.81
N ALA A 121 -29.30 -13.45 13.75
CA ALA A 121 -28.19 -12.63 14.21
C ALA A 121 -27.89 -12.80 15.71
N SER A 122 -28.93 -12.89 16.53
CA SER A 122 -28.80 -13.12 17.97
C SER A 122 -28.22 -14.50 18.26
N THR A 123 -28.66 -15.52 17.52
CA THR A 123 -28.11 -16.88 17.58
C THR A 123 -26.63 -16.89 17.22
N LEU A 124 -26.26 -16.28 16.08
CA LEU A 124 -24.88 -16.24 15.61
C LEU A 124 -23.97 -15.46 16.57
N THR A 125 -24.47 -14.35 17.13
CA THR A 125 -23.77 -13.58 18.17
C THR A 125 -23.56 -14.45 19.41
N HIS A 126 -24.58 -15.17 19.87
CA HIS A 126 -24.49 -16.02 21.06
C HIS A 126 -23.44 -17.14 20.87
N LEU A 127 -23.50 -17.88 19.75
CA LEU A 127 -22.55 -18.93 19.41
C LEU A 127 -21.09 -18.43 19.39
N SER A 128 -20.89 -17.19 18.96
CA SER A 128 -19.58 -16.55 18.98
C SER A 128 -19.15 -16.14 20.40
N THR A 129 -20.06 -15.59 21.21
CA THR A 129 -19.75 -15.19 22.60
C THR A 129 -19.53 -16.37 23.54
N THR A 130 -20.14 -17.53 23.26
CA THR A 130 -19.89 -18.78 24.02
C THR A 130 -18.66 -19.54 23.54
N ASN A 131 -17.89 -18.98 22.59
CA ASN A 131 -16.73 -19.62 21.96
C ASN A 131 -17.02 -20.97 21.29
N THR A 132 -18.29 -21.24 20.96
CA THR A 132 -18.67 -22.42 20.16
C THR A 132 -18.09 -22.29 18.75
N VAL A 133 -18.11 -21.07 18.21
CA VAL A 133 -17.53 -20.74 16.92
C VAL A 133 -16.62 -19.52 17.04
N SER A 134 -15.50 -19.54 16.31
CA SER A 134 -14.56 -18.43 16.30
C SER A 134 -15.22 -17.13 15.83
N PRO A 135 -15.16 -16.02 16.60
CA PRO A 135 -15.67 -14.71 16.18
C PRO A 135 -15.08 -14.24 14.84
N LYS A 136 -13.82 -14.62 14.57
CA LYS A 136 -13.13 -14.31 13.32
C LYS A 136 -13.81 -14.98 12.12
N VAL A 137 -14.11 -16.28 12.23
CA VAL A 137 -14.77 -17.04 11.16
C VAL A 137 -16.13 -16.42 10.85
N VAL A 138 -16.91 -16.08 11.88
CA VAL A 138 -18.19 -15.39 11.72
C VAL A 138 -18.05 -14.07 10.95
N CYS A 139 -17.12 -13.21 11.33
CA CYS A 139 -16.91 -11.93 10.64
C CYS A 139 -16.48 -12.12 9.19
N LEU A 140 -15.58 -13.08 8.92
CA LEU A 140 -15.09 -13.34 7.56
C LEU A 140 -16.20 -13.91 6.67
N CYS A 141 -16.95 -14.91 7.12
CA CYS A 141 -18.08 -15.46 6.37
C CYS A 141 -19.12 -14.39 6.04
N LEU A 142 -19.48 -13.52 7.00
CA LEU A 142 -20.38 -12.39 6.77
C LEU A 142 -19.85 -11.44 5.69
N LEU A 143 -18.57 -11.07 5.76
CA LEU A 143 -17.95 -10.11 4.85
C LEU A 143 -17.60 -10.69 3.47
N MET A 144 -17.47 -12.01 3.35
CA MET A 144 -17.19 -12.72 2.10
C MET A 144 -18.46 -13.08 1.33
N ASP A 145 -19.63 -13.10 1.99
CA ASP A 145 -20.89 -13.43 1.34
C ASP A 145 -21.18 -12.52 0.14
N GLU A 146 -21.62 -13.12 -0.97
CA GLU A 146 -21.90 -12.41 -2.22
C GLU A 146 -23.15 -11.54 -2.11
N ASN A 147 -24.10 -11.90 -1.25
CA ASN A 147 -25.34 -11.17 -1.03
C ASN A 147 -25.15 -9.99 -0.07
N LEU A 148 -23.95 -9.78 0.48
CA LEU A 148 -23.63 -8.59 1.27
C LEU A 148 -23.46 -7.38 0.33
N ILE A 149 -24.59 -6.89 -0.17
CA ILE A 149 -24.71 -5.73 -1.05
C ILE A 149 -25.62 -4.67 -0.42
N PRO A 150 -25.43 -3.37 -0.73
CA PRO A 150 -26.24 -2.30 -0.16
C PRO A 150 -27.75 -2.39 -0.48
N ASP A 151 -28.13 -3.10 -1.55
CA ASP A 151 -29.53 -3.31 -1.94
C ASP A 151 -30.26 -4.24 -0.96
N ASN A 152 -29.55 -5.14 -0.28
CA ASN A 152 -30.08 -5.98 0.80
C ASN A 152 -29.85 -5.28 2.14
N ASP A 153 -30.69 -4.29 2.43
CA ASP A 153 -30.57 -3.42 3.61
C ASP A 153 -30.63 -4.19 4.94
N ILE A 154 -31.57 -5.13 5.07
CA ILE A 154 -31.74 -5.97 6.25
C ILE A 154 -30.47 -6.76 6.52
N PHE A 155 -29.95 -7.48 5.51
CA PHE A 155 -28.75 -8.28 5.69
C PHE A 155 -27.53 -7.40 5.99
N TRP A 156 -27.34 -6.31 5.24
CA TRP A 156 -26.24 -5.38 5.41
C TRP A 156 -26.13 -4.84 6.83
N VAL A 157 -27.22 -4.26 7.33
CA VAL A 157 -27.26 -3.65 8.68
C VAL A 157 -27.06 -4.70 9.75
N THR A 158 -27.69 -5.86 9.58
CA THR A 158 -27.60 -6.95 10.54
C THR A 158 -26.19 -7.52 10.60
N ALA A 159 -25.53 -7.73 9.45
CA ALA A 159 -24.16 -8.24 9.37
C ALA A 159 -23.16 -7.30 10.07
N PHE A 160 -23.17 -6.01 9.74
CA PHE A 160 -22.29 -5.04 10.43
C PHE A 160 -22.64 -4.88 11.92
N GLY A 161 -23.92 -5.02 12.29
CA GLY A 161 -24.37 -5.05 13.67
C GLY A 161 -23.83 -6.26 14.46
N ILE A 162 -23.74 -7.44 13.85
CA ILE A 162 -23.11 -8.63 14.46
C ILE A 162 -21.61 -8.39 14.60
N ILE A 163 -20.94 -7.98 13.52
CA ILE A 163 -19.49 -7.73 13.50
C ILE A 163 -19.12 -6.78 14.63
N LYS A 164 -19.82 -5.65 14.78
CA LYS A 164 -19.57 -4.68 15.88
C LYS A 164 -19.58 -5.32 17.27
N LYS A 165 -20.48 -6.27 17.53
CA LYS A 165 -20.65 -6.91 18.84
C LYS A 165 -19.56 -7.92 19.16
N ILE A 166 -19.10 -8.67 18.17
CA ILE A 166 -18.17 -9.80 18.38
C ILE A 166 -16.72 -9.46 18.07
N LEU A 167 -16.45 -8.29 17.48
CA LEU A 167 -15.12 -7.88 17.01
C LEU A 167 -14.06 -7.89 18.11
N THR A 168 -14.44 -7.60 19.36
CA THR A 168 -13.54 -7.62 20.52
C THR A 168 -12.98 -9.01 20.83
N GLY A 169 -13.62 -10.08 20.34
CA GLY A 169 -13.15 -11.46 20.46
C GLY A 169 -12.20 -11.90 19.33
N VAL A 170 -11.84 -11.01 18.40
CA VAL A 170 -10.97 -11.31 17.25
C VAL A 170 -9.53 -10.87 17.52
N ASP A 171 -8.57 -11.68 17.08
CA ASP A 171 -7.15 -11.32 17.17
C ASP A 171 -6.79 -10.11 16.29
N TYR A 172 -5.76 -9.34 16.66
CA TYR A 172 -5.40 -8.12 15.93
C TYR A 172 -5.08 -8.34 14.45
N LYS A 173 -4.60 -9.53 14.04
CA LYS A 173 -4.37 -9.84 12.62
C LYS A 173 -5.70 -10.09 11.91
N GLY A 174 -6.62 -10.79 12.56
CA GLY A 174 -8.01 -10.94 12.11
C GLY A 174 -8.71 -9.59 11.95
N VAL A 175 -8.60 -8.69 12.93
CA VAL A 175 -9.20 -7.34 12.87
C VAL A 175 -8.63 -6.53 11.69
N ARG A 176 -7.32 -6.65 11.41
CA ARG A 176 -6.70 -6.01 10.25
C ARG A 176 -7.29 -6.49 8.92
N GLU A 177 -7.53 -7.79 8.75
CA GLU A 177 -8.17 -8.31 7.54
C GLU A 177 -9.64 -7.89 7.44
N ILE A 178 -10.38 -7.94 8.54
CA ILE A 178 -11.77 -7.45 8.63
C ILE A 178 -11.84 -5.97 8.22
N MET A 179 -10.93 -5.13 8.73
CA MET A 179 -10.86 -3.71 8.36
C MET A 179 -10.66 -3.52 6.85
N LYS A 180 -9.76 -4.29 6.22
CA LYS A 180 -9.54 -4.23 4.76
C LYS A 180 -10.80 -4.62 3.99
N MET A 181 -11.49 -5.65 4.43
CA MET A 181 -12.76 -6.08 3.83
C MET A 181 -13.86 -5.03 4.02
N CYS A 182 -13.94 -4.38 5.18
CA CYS A 182 -14.86 -3.26 5.42
C CYS A 182 -14.58 -2.10 4.45
N LEU A 183 -13.30 -1.76 4.19
CA LEU A 183 -12.92 -0.74 3.22
C LEU A 183 -13.30 -1.15 1.78
N GLU A 184 -13.21 -2.43 1.43
CA GLU A 184 -13.66 -2.94 0.13
C GLU A 184 -15.18 -2.83 -0.01
N ARG A 185 -15.94 -3.28 1.00
CA ARG A 185 -17.39 -3.15 1.02
C ARG A 185 -17.85 -1.69 1.02
N ALA A 186 -17.10 -0.79 1.65
CA ALA A 186 -17.37 0.64 1.61
C ALA A 186 -17.41 1.21 0.18
N ARG A 187 -16.62 0.65 -0.75
CA ARG A 187 -16.59 1.09 -2.16
C ARG A 187 -17.85 0.70 -2.94
N GLN A 188 -18.60 -0.28 -2.46
CA GLN A 188 -19.85 -0.73 -3.08
C GLN A 188 -21.01 0.23 -2.77
N LEU A 189 -20.87 1.08 -1.75
CA LEU A 189 -21.89 2.05 -1.38
C LEU A 189 -22.05 3.14 -2.46
N PRO A 190 -23.29 3.50 -2.84
CA PRO A 190 -23.53 4.60 -3.76
C PRO A 190 -22.96 5.92 -3.24
N THR A 191 -22.36 6.73 -4.12
CA THR A 191 -21.88 8.07 -3.76
C THR A 191 -23.02 9.02 -3.40
N ASN A 192 -24.14 8.93 -4.12
CA ASN A 192 -25.35 9.72 -3.92
C ASN A 192 -26.39 8.92 -3.14
N LEU A 193 -26.39 9.07 -1.81
CA LEU A 193 -27.31 8.35 -0.92
C LEU A 193 -28.60 9.14 -0.68
N ARG A 194 -29.73 8.43 -0.70
CA ARG A 194 -30.99 8.97 -0.18
C ARG A 194 -30.97 9.00 1.33
N ARG A 195 -31.77 9.88 1.96
CA ARG A 195 -31.90 9.93 3.44
C ARG A 195 -32.29 8.57 4.04
N SER A 196 -33.13 7.81 3.35
CA SER A 196 -33.54 6.48 3.77
C SER A 196 -32.41 5.46 3.77
N GLN A 197 -31.30 5.68 3.04
CA GLN A 197 -30.17 4.74 2.93
C GLN A 197 -29.00 5.08 3.85
N LEU A 198 -29.09 6.17 4.63
CA LEU A 198 -28.00 6.61 5.53
C LEU A 198 -27.66 5.56 6.59
N HIS A 199 -28.67 4.83 7.06
CA HIS A 199 -28.50 3.76 8.06
C HIS A 199 -27.57 2.63 7.58
N LEU A 200 -27.46 2.39 6.26
CA LEU A 200 -26.52 1.42 5.68
C LEU A 200 -25.07 1.86 5.91
N VAL A 201 -24.79 3.14 5.68
CA VAL A 201 -23.47 3.72 5.88
C VAL A 201 -23.14 3.82 7.35
N ASP A 202 -24.12 4.19 8.18
CA ASP A 202 -23.93 4.30 9.62
C ASP A 202 -23.58 2.93 10.24
N ALA A 203 -24.19 1.84 9.77
CA ALA A 203 -23.86 0.49 10.24
C ALA A 203 -22.37 0.13 10.01
N LEU A 204 -21.85 0.40 8.80
CA LEU A 204 -20.44 0.22 8.48
C LEU A 204 -19.53 1.20 9.23
N TYR A 205 -19.95 2.47 9.30
CA TYR A 205 -19.21 3.55 9.97
C TYR A 205 -18.96 3.22 11.44
N GLU A 206 -19.96 2.69 12.13
CA GLU A 206 -19.84 2.32 13.54
C GLU A 206 -18.84 1.17 13.79
N VAL A 207 -18.72 0.22 12.87
CA VAL A 207 -17.67 -0.82 12.91
C VAL A 207 -16.29 -0.20 12.69
N MET A 208 -16.16 0.64 11.66
CA MET A 208 -14.89 1.33 11.36
C MET A 208 -14.46 2.23 12.53
N LYS A 209 -15.40 2.96 13.13
CA LYS A 209 -15.16 3.79 14.30
C LYS A 209 -14.65 2.98 15.49
N LEU A 210 -15.18 1.78 15.72
CA LEU A 210 -14.72 0.88 16.78
C LEU A 210 -13.31 0.36 16.50
N ILE A 211 -13.00 -0.05 15.27
CA ILE A 211 -11.66 -0.49 14.85
C ILE A 211 -10.61 0.62 15.07
N PHE A 212 -11.01 1.87 14.81
CA PHE A 212 -10.12 3.04 14.87
C PHE A 212 -10.08 3.67 16.27
N ASP A 213 -10.85 3.15 17.23
CA ASP A 213 -10.81 3.61 18.60
C ASP A 213 -9.55 3.08 19.31
N ARG A 214 -8.73 4.03 19.77
CA ARG A 214 -7.50 3.72 20.50
C ARG A 214 -7.79 3.10 21.85
N ASN A 215 -8.93 3.43 22.46
CA ASN A 215 -9.31 2.90 23.76
C ASN A 215 -9.80 1.45 23.65
N ALA A 216 -10.41 1.07 22.52
CA ALA A 216 -10.77 -0.32 22.25
C ALA A 216 -9.54 -1.21 22.00
N SER A 217 -8.42 -0.62 21.55
CA SER A 217 -7.11 -1.29 21.40
C SER A 217 -7.17 -2.61 20.60
N LEU A 218 -8.06 -2.69 19.60
CA LEU A 218 -8.29 -3.90 18.81
C LEU A 218 -7.12 -4.26 17.88
N LEU A 219 -6.39 -3.26 17.40
CA LEU A 219 -5.15 -3.44 16.66
C LEU A 219 -4.21 -2.24 16.81
N PRO A 220 -2.89 -2.44 16.65
CA PRO A 220 -1.93 -1.33 16.65
C PRO A 220 -2.27 -0.29 15.57
N GLY A 221 -2.42 0.97 15.96
CA GLY A 221 -2.79 2.04 15.02
C GLY A 221 -1.81 2.21 13.86
N TYR A 222 -0.54 1.85 14.03
CA TYR A 222 0.43 1.83 12.94
C TYR A 222 0.04 0.86 11.81
N PHE A 223 -0.54 -0.30 12.13
CA PHE A 223 -1.03 -1.23 11.11
C PHE A 223 -2.22 -0.67 10.34
N ILE A 224 -3.11 0.06 11.00
CA ILE A 224 -4.21 0.76 10.34
C ILE A 224 -3.65 1.75 9.31
N VAL A 225 -2.78 2.67 9.73
CA VAL A 225 -2.20 3.68 8.83
C VAL A 225 -1.40 3.06 7.71
N ASN A 226 -0.61 2.04 8.01
CA ASN A 226 0.20 1.36 7.00
C ASN A 226 -0.66 0.69 5.91
N GLU A 227 -1.81 0.10 6.26
CA GLU A 227 -2.74 -0.43 5.26
C GLU A 227 -3.47 0.66 4.51
N LEU A 228 -3.93 1.72 5.20
CA LEU A 228 -4.59 2.84 4.54
C LEU A 228 -3.70 3.53 3.51
N LEU A 229 -2.43 3.79 3.84
CA LEU A 229 -1.51 4.48 2.92
C LEU A 229 -0.99 3.59 1.78
N LYS A 230 -1.06 2.26 1.93
CA LYS A 230 -0.83 1.34 0.80
C LYS A 230 -2.00 1.34 -0.18
N LEU A 231 -3.23 1.35 0.33
CA LEU A 231 -4.45 1.34 -0.48
C LEU A 231 -4.77 2.73 -1.07
N TYR A 232 -4.40 3.79 -0.35
CA TYR A 232 -4.75 5.18 -0.66
C TYR A 232 -3.54 6.12 -0.42
N PRO A 233 -2.48 6.05 -1.25
CA PRO A 233 -1.23 6.78 -1.02
C PRO A 233 -1.37 8.31 -1.05
N ASP A 234 -2.33 8.84 -1.80
CA ASP A 234 -2.45 10.29 -2.06
C ASP A 234 -3.53 11.00 -1.23
N TYR A 235 -4.19 10.32 -0.28
CA TYR A 235 -5.30 10.88 0.53
C TYR A 235 -6.53 11.34 -0.28
N LYS A 236 -6.54 11.13 -1.59
CA LYS A 236 -7.56 11.68 -2.51
C LYS A 236 -8.72 10.72 -2.80
N HIS A 237 -8.49 9.41 -2.71
CA HIS A 237 -9.45 8.41 -3.18
C HIS A 237 -10.02 7.58 -2.04
N TRP A 238 -10.54 8.23 -0.99
CA TRP A 238 -11.23 7.52 0.08
C TRP A 238 -12.39 6.68 -0.45
N PRO A 239 -12.66 5.50 0.13
CA PRO A 239 -13.66 4.58 -0.40
C PRO A 239 -15.08 5.17 -0.38
N HIS A 240 -15.37 6.04 0.60
CA HIS A 240 -16.67 6.68 0.72
C HIS A 240 -16.53 8.03 1.46
N TRP A 241 -17.29 9.06 1.02
CA TRP A 241 -17.19 10.42 1.55
C TRP A 241 -17.50 10.51 3.05
N LYS A 242 -18.44 9.70 3.56
CA LYS A 242 -18.79 9.67 4.99
C LYS A 242 -17.66 9.12 5.88
N LEU A 243 -16.83 8.22 5.33
CA LEU A 243 -15.66 7.68 6.03
C LEU A 243 -14.44 8.60 5.92
N ALA A 244 -14.42 9.50 4.93
CA ALA A 244 -13.25 10.33 4.64
C ALA A 244 -12.75 11.12 5.85
N SER A 245 -13.63 11.72 6.65
CA SER A 245 -13.23 12.44 7.85
C SER A 245 -12.58 11.52 8.88
N LEU A 246 -13.21 10.38 9.21
CA LEU A 246 -12.67 9.39 10.15
C LEU A 246 -11.28 8.89 9.72
N LEU A 247 -11.12 8.58 8.42
CA LEU A 247 -9.86 8.08 7.87
C LEU A 247 -8.77 9.16 7.87
N THR A 248 -9.07 10.36 7.36
CA THR A 248 -8.14 11.49 7.35
C THR A 248 -7.71 11.86 8.76
N ASP A 249 -8.66 12.04 9.70
CA ASP A 249 -8.36 12.40 11.09
C ASP A 249 -7.49 11.36 11.78
N PHE A 250 -7.67 10.08 11.46
CA PHE A 250 -6.86 9.02 12.02
C PHE A 250 -5.44 9.04 11.48
N VAL A 251 -5.26 9.17 10.16
CA VAL A 251 -3.92 9.23 9.55
C VAL A 251 -3.17 10.49 9.98
N ASP A 252 -3.86 11.64 10.08
CA ASP A 252 -3.26 12.90 10.50
C ASP A 252 -2.64 12.85 11.91
N LYS A 253 -3.16 12.01 12.81
CA LYS A 253 -2.56 11.79 14.13
C LYS A 253 -1.15 11.19 14.05
N PHE A 254 -0.77 10.56 12.93
CA PHE A 254 0.56 10.00 12.70
C PHE A 254 1.53 11.00 12.04
N ARG A 255 1.08 12.22 11.69
CA ARG A 255 1.95 13.27 11.13
C ARG A 255 3.11 13.61 12.07
N ARG A 256 2.87 13.64 13.39
CA ARG A 256 3.93 13.85 14.40
C ARG A 256 4.95 12.71 14.42
N ALA A 257 4.52 11.46 14.27
CA ALA A 257 5.43 10.32 14.18
C ALA A 257 6.27 10.37 12.90
N ALA A 258 5.66 10.75 11.77
CA ALA A 258 6.38 10.97 10.51
C ALA A 258 7.44 12.08 10.67
N GLN A 259 7.10 13.18 11.36
CA GLN A 259 8.03 14.27 11.65
C GLN A 259 9.21 13.83 12.52
N MET A 260 8.99 13.01 13.55
CA MET A 260 10.07 12.46 14.39
C MET A 260 11.05 11.58 13.59
N LEU A 261 10.58 10.94 12.52
CA LEU A 261 11.39 10.09 11.65
C LEU A 261 11.97 10.84 10.43
N SER A 262 11.70 12.15 10.33
CA SER A 262 12.10 12.96 9.18
C SER A 262 13.24 13.91 9.55
N ILE A 263 14.13 14.14 8.59
CA ILE A 263 15.13 15.19 8.69
C ILE A 263 14.47 16.50 8.22
N VAL A 264 14.50 17.52 9.07
CA VAL A 264 13.92 18.83 8.79
C VAL A 264 14.65 19.45 7.59
N VAL A 265 13.88 19.87 6.58
CA VAL A 265 14.37 20.45 5.32
C VAL A 265 15.34 19.54 4.52
N ARG A 266 15.25 18.20 4.67
CA ARG A 266 16.11 17.23 3.96
C ARG A 266 16.30 17.51 2.46
N PRO A 267 15.26 17.86 1.67
CA PRO A 267 15.42 18.14 0.24
C PRO A 267 16.35 19.32 -0.09
N LYS A 268 16.54 20.26 0.84
CA LYS A 268 17.41 21.44 0.65
C LYS A 268 18.82 21.23 1.22
N LEU A 269 19.04 20.19 2.02
CA LEU A 269 20.38 19.85 2.49
C LEU A 269 21.24 19.36 1.31
N ARG A 270 22.53 19.62 1.38
CA ARG A 270 23.49 19.26 0.33
C ARG A 270 24.69 18.56 0.96
N PRO A 271 25.07 17.37 0.48
CA PRO A 271 26.29 16.72 0.95
C PRO A 271 27.53 17.42 0.40
N ILE A 272 28.67 17.16 1.04
CA ILE A 272 29.99 17.39 0.44
C ILE A 272 30.40 16.07 -0.18
N VAL A 273 30.82 16.07 -1.45
CA VAL A 273 31.30 14.86 -2.11
C VAL A 273 32.67 14.48 -1.54
N GLU A 274 32.73 13.31 -0.93
CA GLU A 274 33.96 12.71 -0.44
C GLU A 274 34.36 11.54 -1.36
N HIS A 275 35.67 11.41 -1.62
CA HIS A 275 36.24 10.35 -2.45
C HIS A 275 36.65 9.10 -1.65
N ALA A 276 36.62 9.18 -0.31
CA ALA A 276 36.95 8.06 0.55
C ALA A 276 35.77 7.08 0.54
N GLY A 277 35.91 6.00 -0.24
CA GLY A 277 34.90 4.96 -0.51
C GLY A 277 34.44 4.11 0.67
N HIS A 278 34.30 4.69 1.86
CA HIS A 278 33.62 4.05 2.97
C HIS A 278 32.12 4.32 2.91
N ASN A 279 31.34 3.26 3.11
CA ASN A 279 29.93 3.29 3.45
C ASN A 279 29.73 4.00 4.80
N SER A 280 30.05 5.30 4.87
CA SER A 280 29.81 6.11 6.04
C SER A 280 28.31 6.08 6.32
N PRO A 281 27.86 5.90 7.57
CA PRO A 281 26.44 5.93 7.92
C PRO A 281 25.71 7.18 7.40
N SER A 282 26.45 8.28 7.15
CA SER A 282 25.94 9.52 6.56
C SER A 282 25.40 9.35 5.15
N ILE A 283 25.94 8.43 4.33
CA ILE A 283 25.51 8.25 2.93
C ILE A 283 24.11 7.64 2.80
N ASN A 284 23.68 6.86 3.81
CA ASN A 284 22.33 6.32 3.87
C ASN A 284 21.26 7.42 3.94
N SER A 285 21.61 8.59 4.45
CA SER A 285 20.70 9.76 4.50
C SER A 285 20.47 10.39 3.12
N TRP A 286 21.26 10.02 2.12
CA TRP A 286 21.17 10.54 0.75
C TRP A 286 20.65 9.51 -0.25
N LYS A 287 20.37 8.28 0.17
CA LYS A 287 19.87 7.23 -0.72
C LYS A 287 18.54 7.61 -1.36
N LEU A 288 18.51 7.43 -2.67
CA LEU A 288 17.38 7.61 -3.56
C LEU A 288 17.06 6.27 -4.21
N ASP A 289 15.80 6.08 -4.54
CA ASP A 289 15.36 4.99 -5.40
C ASP A 289 15.85 5.21 -6.84
N SER A 290 16.40 4.16 -7.47
CA SER A 290 17.04 4.25 -8.79
C SER A 290 16.07 4.50 -9.95
N VAL A 291 14.78 4.24 -9.72
CA VAL A 291 13.71 4.40 -10.73
C VAL A 291 12.99 5.74 -10.54
N THR A 292 12.59 6.05 -9.31
CA THR A 292 11.74 7.21 -9.00
C THR A 292 12.50 8.44 -8.51
N LEU A 293 13.79 8.30 -8.16
CA LEU A 293 14.61 9.32 -7.51
C LEU A 293 14.02 9.86 -6.19
N LYS A 294 13.11 9.13 -5.55
CA LYS A 294 12.53 9.51 -4.27
C LYS A 294 13.42 9.08 -3.11
N PHE A 295 13.35 9.77 -1.99
CA PHE A 295 14.00 9.29 -0.77
C PHE A 295 13.43 7.94 -0.33
N GLN A 296 14.32 7.05 0.11
CA GLN A 296 13.90 5.80 0.75
C GLN A 296 13.46 6.10 2.19
N LEU A 297 12.16 6.28 2.40
CA LEU A 297 11.55 6.57 3.70
C LEU A 297 11.15 5.27 4.42
N LYS A 298 11.11 5.31 5.76
CA LYS A 298 10.84 4.11 6.58
C LYS A 298 9.34 3.93 6.83
N GLY A 299 8.76 2.92 6.19
CA GLY A 299 7.35 2.55 6.40
C GLY A 299 6.37 3.51 5.72
N ALA A 300 5.09 3.12 5.70
CA ALA A 300 4.04 3.95 5.13
C ALA A 300 3.49 4.89 6.21
N LEU A 301 4.00 6.11 6.23
CA LEU A 301 3.59 7.18 7.15
C LEU A 301 3.25 8.45 6.38
N PRO A 302 2.47 9.36 6.99
CA PRO A 302 2.10 10.64 6.39
C PRO A 302 3.27 11.63 6.40
N TYR A 303 4.27 11.35 5.55
CA TYR A 303 5.41 12.23 5.32
C TYR A 303 4.98 13.52 4.60
N THR A 304 5.79 14.55 4.75
CA THR A 304 5.59 15.80 4.01
C THR A 304 5.73 15.56 2.51
N PRO A 305 4.95 16.26 1.67
CA PRO A 305 4.96 16.05 0.21
C PRO A 305 6.37 16.26 -0.38
N GLU A 306 7.13 17.22 0.14
CA GLU A 306 8.52 17.48 -0.30
C GLU A 306 9.45 16.26 -0.18
N LEU A 307 9.20 15.35 0.77
CA LEU A 307 9.99 14.13 0.96
C LEU A 307 9.54 12.99 0.04
N LEU A 308 8.30 13.04 -0.44
CA LEU A 308 7.68 12.04 -1.32
C LEU A 308 7.91 12.35 -2.80
N GLU A 309 8.32 13.57 -3.12
CA GLU A 309 8.68 14.00 -4.47
C GLU A 309 10.06 13.47 -4.90
N PRO A 310 10.25 13.21 -6.21
CA PRO A 310 11.57 12.92 -6.77
C PRO A 310 12.58 14.02 -6.44
N GLN A 311 13.84 13.65 -6.24
CA GLN A 311 14.93 14.56 -5.84
C GLN A 311 16.00 14.72 -6.93
N PRO A 312 15.64 15.17 -8.16
CA PRO A 312 16.59 15.30 -9.26
C PRO A 312 17.68 16.34 -8.97
N PHE A 313 17.34 17.41 -8.23
CA PHE A 313 18.27 18.48 -7.88
C PHE A 313 19.42 18.01 -6.99
N LEU A 314 19.15 17.08 -6.06
CA LEU A 314 20.19 16.48 -5.22
C LEU A 314 21.19 15.70 -6.09
N LEU A 315 20.69 14.85 -6.98
CA LEU A 315 21.53 14.07 -7.89
C LEU A 315 22.33 14.97 -8.84
N ARG A 316 21.70 16.00 -9.44
CA ARG A 316 22.37 16.98 -10.29
C ARG A 316 23.47 17.72 -9.54
N TYR A 317 23.21 18.12 -8.30
CA TYR A 317 24.20 18.80 -7.47
C TYR A 317 25.43 17.92 -7.23
N ILE A 318 25.24 16.64 -6.87
CA ILE A 318 26.33 15.68 -6.66
C ILE A 318 27.12 15.45 -7.96
N LEU A 319 26.42 15.24 -9.09
CA LEU A 319 27.03 15.04 -10.40
C LEU A 319 27.88 16.23 -10.86
N ARG A 320 27.57 17.45 -10.41
CA ARG A 320 28.39 18.64 -10.75
C ARG A 320 29.75 18.67 -10.06
N GLN A 321 29.91 17.93 -8.97
CA GLN A 321 31.15 17.94 -8.21
C GLN A 321 32.17 16.94 -8.78
N PRO A 322 33.47 17.27 -8.78
CA PRO A 322 34.52 16.36 -9.19
C PRO A 322 34.58 15.14 -8.26
N TYR A 323 35.10 14.02 -8.76
CA TYR A 323 35.27 12.77 -8.01
C TYR A 323 33.98 12.13 -7.44
N SER A 324 32.80 12.57 -7.88
CA SER A 324 31.48 12.16 -7.37
C SER A 324 31.01 10.76 -7.79
N ARG A 325 31.76 10.05 -8.63
CA ARG A 325 31.36 8.77 -9.26
C ARG A 325 30.86 7.75 -8.24
N GLU A 326 31.63 7.50 -7.18
CA GLU A 326 31.28 6.49 -6.18
C GLU A 326 30.06 6.90 -5.36
N MET A 327 30.01 8.18 -4.97
CA MET A 327 28.89 8.73 -4.24
C MET A 327 27.59 8.66 -5.05
N VAL A 328 27.64 8.97 -6.35
CA VAL A 328 26.49 8.85 -7.26
C VAL A 328 25.96 7.42 -7.24
N CYS A 329 26.83 6.42 -7.47
CA CYS A 329 26.43 5.01 -7.46
C CYS A 329 25.78 4.59 -6.12
N THR A 330 26.34 5.02 -4.99
CA THR A 330 25.77 4.72 -3.66
C THR A 330 24.44 5.44 -3.42
N VAL A 331 24.31 6.69 -3.85
CA VAL A 331 23.11 7.51 -3.69
C VAL A 331 21.95 6.95 -4.50
N ILE A 332 22.18 6.53 -5.74
CA ILE A 332 21.12 5.92 -6.59
C ILE A 332 21.02 4.40 -6.38
N ASP A 333 21.65 3.86 -5.32
CA ASP A 333 21.64 2.44 -4.93
C ASP A 333 22.01 1.47 -6.05
N ILE A 334 22.88 1.90 -6.99
CA ILE A 334 23.40 1.04 -8.05
C ILE A 334 24.60 0.27 -7.51
N GLN A 335 24.43 -1.04 -7.38
CA GLN A 335 25.53 -1.91 -7.02
C GLN A 335 26.47 -2.11 -8.23
N LYS A 336 27.78 -1.92 -8.02
CA LYS A 336 28.84 -2.07 -9.04
C LYS A 336 28.83 -3.43 -9.77
N LYS A 337 28.16 -4.46 -9.22
CA LYS A 337 28.09 -5.82 -9.77
C LYS A 337 26.93 -6.04 -10.77
N GLN A 338 25.95 -5.13 -10.82
CA GLN A 338 24.77 -5.28 -11.66
C GLN A 338 24.87 -4.30 -12.83
N LYS A 339 25.01 -4.83 -14.06
CA LYS A 339 24.94 -4.05 -15.30
C LYS A 339 23.50 -3.62 -15.55
N GLN A 340 23.03 -2.64 -14.77
CA GLN A 340 21.66 -2.15 -14.83
C GLN A 340 21.63 -0.72 -15.35
N ARG A 341 20.94 -0.54 -16.48
CA ARG A 341 20.68 0.77 -17.05
C ARG A 341 19.77 1.57 -16.11
N CYS A 342 20.19 2.79 -15.76
CA CYS A 342 19.42 3.72 -14.95
C CYS A 342 18.93 4.88 -15.82
N ILE A 343 17.65 4.83 -16.19
CA ILE A 343 17.00 5.85 -17.03
C ILE A 343 16.98 7.20 -16.32
N ALA A 344 16.71 7.20 -15.01
CA ALA A 344 16.67 8.42 -14.22
C ALA A 344 18.02 9.16 -14.19
N LEU A 345 19.13 8.42 -14.09
CA LEU A 345 20.49 8.97 -14.19
C LEU A 345 20.76 9.53 -15.59
N GLU A 346 20.36 8.80 -16.64
CA GLU A 346 20.48 9.21 -18.04
C GLU A 346 19.78 10.57 -18.28
N GLU A 347 18.58 10.76 -17.75
CA GLU A 347 17.85 12.03 -17.82
C GLU A 347 18.56 13.18 -17.13
N GLN A 348 19.09 12.94 -15.93
CA GLN A 348 19.81 13.99 -15.20
C GLN A 348 21.11 14.38 -15.90
N LEU A 349 21.78 13.45 -16.58
CA LEU A 349 22.97 13.74 -17.38
C LEU A 349 22.63 14.57 -18.63
N VAL A 350 21.54 14.25 -19.34
CA VAL A 350 21.06 15.07 -20.47
C VAL A 350 20.78 16.51 -20.02
N GLU A 351 20.12 16.68 -18.88
CA GLU A 351 19.83 17.99 -18.29
C GLU A 351 21.10 18.78 -17.93
N LEU A 352 22.12 18.10 -17.41
CA LEU A 352 23.41 18.72 -17.14
C LEU A 352 24.16 19.11 -18.41
N ILE A 353 24.07 18.31 -19.48
CA ILE A 353 24.65 18.66 -20.80
C ILE A 353 23.97 19.92 -21.34
N ILE A 354 22.63 20.00 -21.29
CA ILE A 354 21.88 21.18 -21.73
C ILE A 354 22.29 22.41 -20.92
N ALA A 355 22.33 22.31 -19.59
CA ALA A 355 22.74 23.41 -18.73
C ALA A 355 24.19 23.88 -19.01
N ALA A 356 25.10 22.95 -19.35
CA ALA A 356 26.46 23.31 -19.75
C ALA A 356 26.47 24.12 -21.06
N LEU A 357 25.68 23.68 -22.05
CA LEU A 357 25.57 24.35 -23.35
C LEU A 357 24.97 25.75 -23.22
N GLU A 358 23.92 25.93 -22.43
CA GLU A 358 23.32 27.24 -22.15
C GLU A 358 24.29 28.19 -21.46
N GLN A 359 25.10 27.66 -20.53
CA GLN A 359 26.12 28.43 -19.82
C GLN A 359 27.27 28.84 -20.75
N ASP A 360 27.65 28.00 -21.73
CA ASP A 360 28.64 28.35 -22.73
C ASP A 360 28.08 29.35 -23.77
N CYS A 361 26.82 29.22 -24.20
CA CYS A 361 26.16 30.17 -25.11
C CYS A 361 26.08 31.58 -24.50
N SER A 362 25.61 31.72 -23.26
CA SER A 362 25.48 33.02 -22.57
C SER A 362 26.81 33.75 -22.35
N ARG A 363 27.94 33.04 -22.35
CA ARG A 363 29.28 33.65 -22.26
C ARG A 363 29.75 34.25 -23.58
N VAL A 364 29.35 33.65 -24.71
CA VAL A 364 29.69 34.15 -26.05
C VAL A 364 29.02 35.50 -26.31
N ASP A 365 27.77 35.69 -25.86
CA ASP A 365 27.03 36.95 -26.06
C ASP A 365 27.59 38.11 -25.24
N ASN A 366 28.01 37.85 -24.00
CA ASN A 366 28.64 38.86 -23.13
C ASN A 366 30.05 39.27 -23.57
N SER A 367 30.72 38.43 -24.38
CA SER A 367 32.04 38.75 -24.94
C SER A 367 31.95 39.57 -26.24
N GLY A 368 30.73 39.75 -26.80
CA GLY A 368 30.49 40.44 -28.06
C GLY A 368 29.95 41.88 -27.95
N SER A 369 29.63 42.37 -26.75
CA SER A 369 29.10 43.72 -26.54
C SER A 369 30.05 44.58 -25.68
N GLY A 370 31.09 45.13 -26.32
CA GLY A 370 32.09 45.96 -25.63
C GLY A 370 33.08 46.66 -26.55
N SER A 371 32.60 47.69 -27.24
CA SER A 371 33.30 48.95 -27.54
C SER A 371 34.79 48.91 -27.94
N SER A 372 35.04 49.25 -29.20
CA SER A 372 36.18 50.05 -29.64
C SER A 372 36.48 51.22 -28.69
N THR A 373 37.62 51.21 -27.99
CA THR A 373 38.32 52.43 -27.55
C THR A 373 39.81 52.16 -27.38
N ASN A 374 40.61 52.98 -28.06
CA ASN A 374 42.06 53.14 -27.89
C ASN A 374 42.44 53.51 -26.45
N GLY A 375 43.65 53.10 -26.01
CA GLY A 375 44.44 53.89 -25.06
C GLY A 375 44.98 53.19 -23.81
N SER A 376 46.28 52.92 -23.84
CA SER A 376 47.26 52.89 -22.73
C SER A 376 47.31 51.70 -21.74
N PRO A 377 48.53 51.18 -21.45
CA PRO A 377 48.76 50.17 -20.42
C PRO A 377 49.02 50.85 -19.08
N SER A 378 48.23 50.52 -18.04
CA SER A 378 48.60 50.87 -16.67
C SER A 378 48.15 49.81 -15.66
N ASN A 379 49.16 49.21 -15.03
CA ASN A 379 49.23 48.70 -13.67
C ASN A 379 47.98 48.01 -13.06
N GLY A 380 47.94 46.69 -13.23
CA GLY A 380 48.31 45.79 -12.13
C GLY A 380 47.46 45.82 -10.85
N SER A 381 46.13 45.80 -10.97
CA SER A 381 45.27 45.30 -9.89
C SER A 381 44.01 44.65 -10.46
N SER A 382 43.56 43.58 -9.82
CA SER A 382 42.41 42.71 -10.14
C SER A 382 42.52 41.86 -11.41
N SER A 383 43.21 40.73 -11.32
CA SER A 383 42.87 39.56 -12.13
C SER A 383 41.52 39.01 -11.63
N THR A 384 40.41 39.53 -12.16
CA THR A 384 39.14 38.80 -12.13
C THR A 384 39.32 37.56 -13.00
N CYS A 385 39.75 36.46 -12.38
CA CYS A 385 40.04 35.21 -13.06
C CYS A 385 38.81 34.71 -13.81
N ALA A 386 38.92 34.71 -15.12
CA ALA A 386 38.00 34.08 -16.05
C ALA A 386 38.19 32.55 -16.05
N ASP A 387 37.93 31.84 -14.94
CA ASP A 387 38.30 30.41 -14.86
C ASP A 387 37.26 29.53 -14.15
N HIS A 388 36.14 29.22 -14.80
CA HIS A 388 35.27 28.10 -14.34
C HIS A 388 34.58 27.27 -15.45
N SER A 389 34.53 27.67 -16.73
CA SER A 389 33.87 26.89 -17.81
C SER A 389 34.65 25.66 -18.34
N PRO A 390 35.96 25.73 -18.66
CA PRO A 390 36.64 24.59 -19.32
C PRO A 390 36.75 23.34 -18.42
N CYS A 391 36.68 23.52 -17.10
CA CYS A 391 36.74 22.42 -16.14
C CYS A 391 35.44 21.58 -16.10
N PHE A 392 34.27 22.20 -16.30
CA PHE A 392 32.98 21.51 -16.16
C PHE A 392 32.69 20.55 -17.31
N CYS A 393 32.95 20.96 -18.56
CA CYS A 393 32.78 20.10 -19.73
C CYS A 393 33.78 18.92 -19.71
N ALA A 394 35.00 19.14 -19.24
CA ALA A 394 35.99 18.07 -19.03
C ALA A 394 35.52 17.07 -17.97
N HIS A 395 35.00 17.57 -16.84
CA HIS A 395 34.41 16.74 -15.79
C HIS A 395 33.24 15.89 -16.30
N LEU A 396 32.28 16.52 -16.99
CA LEU A 396 31.10 15.85 -17.54
C LEU A 396 31.48 14.80 -18.58
N SER A 397 32.45 15.09 -19.46
CA SER A 397 33.01 14.11 -20.39
C SER A 397 33.56 12.89 -19.65
N SER A 398 34.35 13.10 -18.59
CA SER A 398 34.90 12.01 -17.79
C SER A 398 33.83 11.16 -17.09
N LEU A 399 32.74 11.77 -16.63
CA LEU A 399 31.59 11.08 -16.02
C LEU A 399 30.84 10.25 -17.03
N LEU A 400 30.55 10.81 -18.20
CA LEU A 400 29.84 10.12 -19.28
C LEU A 400 30.59 8.88 -19.75
N ILE A 401 31.91 9.01 -19.95
CA ILE A 401 32.76 7.87 -20.33
C ILE A 401 32.62 6.73 -19.32
N TYR A 402 32.70 7.05 -18.02
CA TYR A 402 32.53 6.06 -16.96
C TYR A 402 31.15 5.38 -17.01
N PHE A 403 30.06 6.16 -16.98
CA PHE A 403 28.72 5.58 -16.91
C PHE A 403 28.32 4.79 -18.16
N VAL A 404 28.80 5.18 -19.35
CA VAL A 404 28.61 4.41 -20.58
C VAL A 404 29.41 3.11 -20.55
N LEU A 405 30.68 3.16 -20.16
CA LEU A 405 31.57 1.99 -20.14
C LEU A 405 31.06 0.91 -19.18
N PHE A 406 30.52 1.31 -18.02
CA PHE A 406 29.90 0.40 -17.05
C PHE A 406 28.43 0.06 -17.36
N GLN A 407 27.91 0.46 -18.53
CA GLN A 407 26.55 0.17 -19.00
C GLN A 407 25.44 0.68 -18.05
N LEU A 408 25.74 1.72 -17.28
CA LEU A 408 24.77 2.37 -16.39
C LEU A 408 23.87 3.33 -17.17
N ILE A 409 24.34 3.83 -18.32
CA ILE A 409 23.56 4.64 -19.26
C ILE A 409 23.78 4.14 -20.70
N SER A 410 22.79 4.37 -21.56
CA SER A 410 22.89 4.03 -22.98
C SER A 410 23.27 5.27 -23.81
N PHE A 411 24.42 5.22 -24.47
CA PHE A 411 24.87 6.33 -25.32
C PHE A 411 23.90 6.65 -26.47
N PRO A 412 23.38 5.68 -27.25
CA PRO A 412 22.39 5.97 -28.28
C PRO A 412 21.14 6.68 -27.75
N SER A 413 20.62 6.21 -26.62
CA SER A 413 19.42 6.81 -26.02
C SER A 413 19.68 8.22 -25.47
N LEU A 414 20.86 8.44 -24.88
CA LEU A 414 21.28 9.76 -24.40
C LEU A 414 21.35 10.77 -25.54
N VAL A 415 21.89 10.39 -26.70
CA VAL A 415 21.97 11.25 -27.89
C VAL A 415 20.58 11.57 -28.44
N LEU A 416 19.70 10.57 -28.56
CA LEU A 416 18.33 10.78 -29.04
C LEU A 416 17.55 11.74 -28.13
N ARG A 417 17.60 11.53 -26.80
CA ARG A 417 16.94 12.43 -25.83
C ARG A 417 17.51 13.83 -25.81
N LEU A 418 18.82 13.97 -26.01
CA LEU A 418 19.46 15.29 -26.14
C LEU A 418 18.97 16.01 -27.40
N HIS A 419 18.81 15.29 -28.52
CA HIS A 419 18.27 15.84 -29.76
C HIS A 419 16.81 16.29 -29.58
N GLU A 420 15.96 15.44 -29.02
CA GLU A 420 14.56 15.76 -28.72
C GLU A 420 14.43 17.04 -27.87
N LYS A 421 15.22 17.15 -26.80
CA LYS A 421 15.19 18.35 -25.94
C LYS A 421 15.75 19.60 -26.60
N ARG A 422 16.77 19.49 -27.44
CA ARG A 422 17.33 20.63 -28.19
C ARG A 422 16.34 21.16 -29.23
N CYS A 423 15.62 20.30 -29.93
CA CYS A 423 14.60 20.73 -30.90
C CYS A 423 13.50 21.60 -30.26
N CYS A 424 13.22 21.39 -28.97
CA CYS A 424 12.22 22.15 -28.22
C CYS A 424 12.74 23.44 -27.56
N ILE A 425 14.06 23.73 -27.61
CA ILE A 425 14.66 24.94 -27.01
C ILE A 425 15.16 25.87 -28.14
N PRO A 426 14.42 26.94 -28.49
CA PRO A 426 14.73 27.78 -29.65
C PRO A 426 16.09 28.49 -29.58
N SER A 427 16.57 28.83 -28.39
CA SER A 427 17.83 29.56 -28.16
C SER A 427 19.10 28.75 -28.51
N LEU A 428 19.02 27.42 -28.48
CA LEU A 428 20.16 26.53 -28.79
C LEU A 428 20.32 26.26 -30.30
N ASN A 429 19.30 26.53 -31.11
CA ASN A 429 19.37 26.34 -32.57
C ASN A 429 20.14 27.45 -33.30
N GLN A 430 20.49 28.55 -32.63
CA GLN A 430 21.12 29.72 -33.25
C GLN A 430 22.66 29.68 -33.29
N TYR A 431 23.30 28.79 -32.52
CA TYR A 431 24.76 28.78 -32.36
C TYR A 431 25.40 27.58 -33.06
N GLN A 432 25.69 27.73 -34.35
CA GLN A 432 26.27 26.68 -35.19
C GLN A 432 27.81 26.68 -35.30
N TYR A 433 28.54 27.47 -34.50
CA TYR A 433 29.99 27.59 -34.66
C TYR A 433 30.73 27.60 -33.32
N LEU A 434 31.32 26.45 -32.95
CA LEU A 434 32.37 26.33 -31.92
C LEU A 434 33.53 25.52 -32.53
N THR A 435 34.56 26.26 -32.94
CA THR A 435 35.69 25.85 -33.81
C THR A 435 36.77 24.98 -33.13
N THR A 436 36.54 24.51 -31.90
CA THR A 436 37.39 23.51 -31.22
C THR A 436 36.70 22.14 -31.06
N LEU A 437 35.37 22.07 -31.28
CA LEU A 437 34.59 20.83 -31.39
C LEU A 437 34.58 20.25 -32.82
N THR A 438 35.05 21.01 -33.82
CA THR A 438 35.13 20.63 -35.23
C THR A 438 36.02 19.40 -35.45
N LEU A 439 37.15 19.28 -34.75
CA LEU A 439 37.95 18.05 -34.75
C LEU A 439 37.23 16.87 -34.09
N GLY A 440 36.40 17.09 -33.07
CA GLY A 440 35.61 16.03 -32.43
C GLY A 440 34.49 15.48 -33.32
N VAL A 441 33.86 16.34 -34.14
CA VAL A 441 32.89 15.92 -35.16
C VAL A 441 33.62 15.21 -36.30
N SER A 442 34.75 15.74 -36.79
CA SER A 442 35.55 15.08 -37.84
C SER A 442 36.15 13.73 -37.38
N CYS A 443 36.59 13.59 -36.12
CA CYS A 443 37.09 12.33 -35.57
C CYS A 443 36.01 11.26 -35.37
N ARG A 444 34.73 11.64 -35.21
CA ARG A 444 33.62 10.66 -35.14
C ARG A 444 33.22 10.09 -36.50
N TRP A 445 33.49 10.83 -37.56
CA TRP A 445 33.17 10.45 -38.95
C TRP A 445 34.38 9.97 -39.74
N LEU A 446 35.54 9.84 -39.09
CA LEU A 446 36.68 9.13 -39.68
C LEU A 446 36.34 7.64 -39.75
N PRO A 447 36.32 7.02 -40.95
CA PRO A 447 36.24 5.57 -41.03
C PRO A 447 37.48 5.01 -40.34
N CYS A 448 37.29 4.12 -39.37
CA CYS A 448 38.37 3.29 -38.85
C CYS A 448 38.92 2.48 -40.03
N VAL A 449 39.98 2.98 -40.65
CA VAL A 449 40.84 2.21 -41.54
C VAL A 449 41.93 1.63 -40.64
N PHE A 450 41.69 0.37 -40.25
CA PHE A 450 42.59 -0.61 -39.60
C PHE A 450 43.18 -0.30 -38.22
#